data_AF-A0A2T5BHJ8-F1
#
_entry.id   AF-A0A2T5BHJ8-F1
#
_cell.length_a   1.000
_cell.length_b   1.000
_cell.length_c   1.000
_cell.angle_alpha   90.00
_cell.angle_beta   90.00
_cell.angle_gamma   90.00
#
_symmetry.space_group_name_H-M   'P 1'
#
loop_
_entity.id
_entity.type
_entity.pdbx_description
1 polymer ?
#
loop_
_entity_poly.entity_id
_entity_poly.type
_entity_poly.pdbx_seq_one_letter_code
_entity_poly.pdbx_strand_id
1 'polypeptide(L)'
;MASNLVSYLMQSLTPDVIARLAAALGLDTDKVQRGVAAAVPALLAGLANIVAQPGGAEKVADAARQQGAVADPGAMLSAGNQSSLAQTGSQMLASLLGGNTSGSLANAIGSYSGLGQNAAGSLLGMLAPLVMGGLARRLGGDVSANGVANLLGAERENIVAALPSGMRDMLRGSGLFEGVAGAARTATAGSDTVARTAAPASGVRDTTSTASSGRGSSWLYWLIAALVVLGALYYWFGRPTHRAAPPAPPTTETPAPAEPKAPATPQSQAPSGTPPAAPSETPTQTAPVTPAPPPETPTQAAPATPPAPSLTVAGVDMGKQVSDAMTNIETTLNGVKDAASAQAAVPKVQTASDQLDKVSGMLGQLSPGQKTALADLVRPRMASLNALFDRILAMPGVSDVLKPAIDGLRTKLTALAP
;
A
#
# COMPACT_ATOMS: atom_id res chain seq x y z
N MET A 1 -10.34 28.31 -10.67
CA MET A 1 -11.23 27.30 -10.04
C MET A 1 -10.38 26.06 -9.77
N ALA A 2 -9.95 25.82 -8.52
CA ALA A 2 -9.06 24.73 -8.19
C ALA A 2 -9.82 23.39 -8.24
N SER A 3 -9.41 22.50 -9.15
CA SER A 3 -9.93 21.14 -9.28
C SER A 3 -9.45 20.29 -8.11
N ASN A 4 -10.37 19.98 -7.19
CA ASN A 4 -10.17 19.12 -6.02
C ASN A 4 -9.61 17.76 -6.40
N LEU A 5 -8.61 17.26 -5.65
CA LEU A 5 -8.02 15.94 -5.85
C LEU A 5 -9.03 14.81 -5.63
N VAL A 6 -9.94 14.96 -4.67
CA VAL A 6 -11.03 13.98 -4.45
C VAL A 6 -11.93 13.89 -5.69
N SER A 7 -12.32 15.03 -6.27
CA SER A 7 -13.11 15.06 -7.51
C SER A 7 -12.34 14.52 -8.70
N TYR A 8 -11.04 14.81 -8.81
CA TYR A 8 -10.18 14.25 -9.85
C TYR A 8 -10.04 12.73 -9.73
N LEU A 9 -9.85 12.21 -8.51
CA LEU A 9 -9.81 10.77 -8.27
C LEU A 9 -11.17 10.15 -8.61
N MET A 10 -12.28 10.72 -8.15
CA MET A 10 -13.62 10.23 -8.48
C MET A 10 -13.91 10.28 -9.99
N GLN A 11 -13.37 11.27 -10.71
CA GLN A 11 -13.48 11.35 -12.17
C GLN A 11 -12.61 10.29 -12.87
N SER A 12 -11.47 9.94 -12.28
CA SER A 12 -10.57 8.89 -12.79
C SER A 12 -11.02 7.47 -12.45
N LEU A 13 -11.84 7.31 -11.42
CA LEU A 13 -12.53 6.06 -11.10
C LEU A 13 -13.79 5.94 -11.96
N THR A 14 -13.59 5.57 -13.22
CA THR A 14 -14.67 5.35 -14.16
C THR A 14 -15.55 4.17 -13.72
N PRO A 15 -16.84 4.15 -14.13
CA PRO A 15 -17.73 3.01 -13.89
C PRO A 15 -17.12 1.67 -14.35
N ASP A 16 -16.30 1.71 -15.41
CA ASP A 16 -15.51 0.58 -15.91
C ASP A 16 -14.53 0.01 -14.87
N VAL A 17 -13.80 0.88 -14.17
CA VAL A 17 -12.86 0.46 -13.12
C VAL A 17 -13.63 -0.18 -11.96
N ILE A 18 -14.75 0.44 -11.55
CA ILE A 18 -15.62 -0.10 -10.48
C ILE A 18 -16.17 -1.47 -10.87
N ALA A 19 -16.65 -1.64 -12.12
CA ALA A 19 -17.14 -2.91 -12.64
C ALA A 19 -16.05 -3.99 -12.65
N ARG A 20 -14.81 -3.63 -12.99
CA ARG A 20 -13.66 -4.56 -12.93
C ARG A 20 -13.28 -4.94 -11.50
N LEU A 21 -13.32 -4.00 -10.55
CA LEU A 21 -13.12 -4.33 -9.13
C LEU A 21 -14.24 -5.23 -8.61
N ALA A 22 -15.49 -4.98 -8.99
CA ALA A 22 -16.63 -5.80 -8.64
C ALA A 22 -16.52 -7.22 -9.18
N ALA A 23 -16.18 -7.36 -10.47
CA ALA A 23 -15.94 -8.66 -11.10
C ALA A 23 -14.77 -9.42 -10.45
N ALA A 24 -13.68 -8.71 -10.13
CA ALA A 24 -12.50 -9.30 -9.50
C ALA A 24 -12.75 -9.78 -8.07
N LEU A 25 -13.61 -9.07 -7.33
CA LEU A 25 -13.95 -9.41 -5.96
C LEU A 25 -15.12 -10.40 -5.88
N GLY A 26 -15.85 -10.61 -6.98
CA GLY A 26 -17.10 -11.38 -6.99
C GLY A 26 -18.20 -10.71 -6.18
N LEU A 27 -18.25 -9.37 -6.17
CA LEU A 27 -19.14 -8.57 -5.30
C LEU A 27 -20.03 -7.63 -6.10
N ASP A 28 -21.12 -7.18 -5.47
CA ASP A 28 -22.04 -6.21 -6.04
C ASP A 28 -21.34 -4.87 -6.33
N THR A 29 -21.52 -4.36 -7.55
CA THR A 29 -21.00 -3.06 -8.00
C THR A 29 -21.41 -1.92 -7.07
N ASP A 30 -22.64 -1.93 -6.55
CA ASP A 30 -23.13 -0.95 -5.57
C ASP A 30 -22.35 -0.94 -4.26
N LYS A 31 -22.00 -2.12 -3.73
CA LYS A 31 -21.22 -2.24 -2.48
C LYS A 31 -19.78 -1.78 -2.71
N VAL A 32 -19.20 -2.16 -3.85
CA VAL A 32 -17.86 -1.73 -4.27
C VAL A 32 -17.83 -0.21 -4.46
N GLN A 33 -18.82 0.38 -5.13
CA GLN A 33 -18.92 1.82 -5.33
C GLN A 33 -19.01 2.59 -4.01
N ARG A 34 -19.84 2.13 -3.05
CA ARG A 34 -19.92 2.71 -1.70
C ARG A 34 -18.63 2.54 -0.92
N GLY A 35 -17.99 1.38 -1.04
CA GLY A 35 -16.70 1.08 -0.42
C GLY A 35 -15.59 1.98 -0.95
N VAL A 36 -15.49 2.14 -2.27
CA VAL A 36 -14.54 3.04 -2.94
C VAL A 36 -14.76 4.50 -2.52
N ALA A 37 -16.01 4.97 -2.53
CA ALA A 37 -16.35 6.35 -2.16
C ALA A 37 -15.94 6.70 -0.73
N ALA A 38 -15.94 5.72 0.18
CA ALA A 38 -15.45 5.88 1.54
C ALA A 38 -13.95 5.61 1.69
N ALA A 39 -13.41 4.66 0.93
CA ALA A 39 -12.02 4.25 0.99
C ALA A 39 -11.06 5.32 0.49
N VAL A 40 -11.42 6.07 -0.56
CA VAL A 40 -10.54 7.10 -1.13
C VAL A 40 -10.26 8.23 -0.13
N PRO A 41 -11.28 8.89 0.47
CA PRO A 41 -11.05 9.89 1.51
C PRO A 41 -10.36 9.30 2.75
N ALA A 42 -10.68 8.05 3.13
CA ALA A 42 -10.09 7.41 4.30
C ALA A 42 -8.60 7.07 4.11
N LEU A 43 -8.19 6.64 2.91
CA LEU A 43 -6.80 6.42 2.54
C LEU A 43 -6.02 7.74 2.54
N LEU A 44 -6.58 8.79 1.95
CA LEU A 44 -5.95 10.13 1.96
C LEU A 44 -5.80 10.67 3.38
N ALA A 45 -6.80 10.48 4.24
CA ALA A 45 -6.73 10.85 5.65
C ALA A 45 -5.69 10.01 6.41
N GLY A 46 -5.59 8.71 6.14
CA GLY A 46 -4.58 7.83 6.72
C GLY A 46 -3.16 8.20 6.31
N LEU A 47 -2.95 8.55 5.03
CA LEU A 47 -1.66 9.07 4.54
C LEU A 47 -1.32 10.42 5.16
N ALA A 48 -2.30 11.32 5.30
CA ALA A 48 -2.12 12.59 6.01
C ALA A 48 -1.73 12.39 7.48
N ASN A 49 -2.26 11.36 8.13
CA ASN A 49 -1.82 10.98 9.48
C ASN A 49 -0.35 10.55 9.50
N ILE A 50 0.07 9.68 8.56
CA ILE A 50 1.46 9.22 8.49
C ILE A 50 2.41 10.40 8.25
N VAL A 51 2.09 11.27 7.28
CA VAL A 51 2.93 12.43 6.93
C VAL A 51 3.03 13.44 8.07
N ALA A 52 2.03 13.52 8.95
CA ALA A 52 2.07 14.35 10.16
C ALA A 52 3.00 13.79 11.26
N GLN A 53 3.46 12.54 11.15
CA GLN A 53 4.41 11.94 12.09
C GLN A 53 5.87 12.26 11.71
N PRO A 54 6.79 12.37 12.68
CA PRO A 54 8.20 12.59 12.40
C PRO A 54 8.78 11.43 11.57
N GLY A 55 9.36 11.75 10.40
CA GLY A 55 9.89 10.77 9.45
C GLY A 55 8.84 10.08 8.57
N GLY A 56 7.55 10.41 8.72
CA GLY A 56 6.48 9.73 7.98
C GLY A 56 6.38 10.15 6.51
N ALA A 57 6.73 11.39 6.20
CA ALA A 57 6.81 11.88 4.83
C ALA A 57 7.92 11.15 4.03
N GLU A 58 9.07 10.88 4.67
CA GLU A 58 10.14 10.06 4.09
C GLU A 58 9.69 8.62 3.86
N LYS A 59 8.98 8.00 4.83
CA LYS A 59 8.43 6.64 4.65
C LYS A 59 7.50 6.54 3.45
N VAL A 60 6.65 7.55 3.26
CA VAL A 60 5.73 7.61 2.12
C VAL A 60 6.49 7.81 0.81
N ALA A 61 7.51 8.67 0.79
CA ALA A 61 8.35 8.89 -0.38
C ALA A 61 9.19 7.64 -0.72
N ASP A 62 9.75 6.94 0.26
CA ASP A 62 10.49 5.69 0.07
C ASP A 62 9.60 4.58 -0.49
N ALA A 63 8.40 4.41 0.05
CA ALA A 63 7.44 3.44 -0.46
C ALA A 63 6.98 3.76 -1.88
N ALA A 64 6.81 5.04 -2.22
CA ALA A 64 6.51 5.47 -3.58
C ALA A 64 7.69 5.26 -4.54
N ARG A 65 8.92 5.50 -4.11
CA ARG A 65 10.14 5.31 -4.92
C ARG A 65 10.45 3.84 -5.17
N GLN A 66 10.26 2.98 -4.18
CA GLN A 66 10.32 1.52 -4.35
C GLN A 66 9.29 1.01 -5.37
N GLN A 67 8.26 1.81 -5.65
CA GLN A 67 7.19 1.53 -6.59
C GLN A 67 7.21 2.36 -7.88
N GLY A 68 8.33 2.99 -8.27
CA GLY A 68 8.48 3.48 -9.65
C GLY A 68 8.20 2.41 -10.73
N ALA A 69 8.24 1.13 -10.33
CA ALA A 69 7.86 -0.05 -11.13
C ALA A 69 6.35 -0.38 -11.15
N VAL A 70 5.51 0.26 -10.33
CA VAL A 70 4.03 0.07 -10.26
C VAL A 70 3.28 1.21 -10.94
N ALA A 71 4.00 2.13 -11.60
CA ALA A 71 3.43 3.29 -12.29
C ALA A 71 2.48 2.91 -13.44
N ASP A 72 2.46 1.64 -13.87
CA ASP A 72 1.53 1.14 -14.89
C ASP A 72 0.59 0.06 -14.33
N PRO A 73 -0.39 0.46 -13.48
CA PRO A 73 -1.43 -0.44 -13.02
C PRO A 73 -2.27 -0.96 -14.20
N GLY A 74 -2.27 -0.28 -15.35
CA GLY A 74 -2.88 -0.75 -16.59
C GLY A 74 -2.17 -1.99 -17.15
N ALA A 75 -0.83 -1.96 -17.21
CA ALA A 75 -0.02 -3.09 -17.66
C ALA A 75 -0.14 -4.31 -16.72
N MET A 76 -0.13 -4.09 -15.40
CA MET A 76 -0.30 -5.19 -14.43
C MET A 76 -1.72 -5.75 -14.38
N LEU A 77 -2.74 -4.90 -14.54
CA LEU A 77 -4.13 -5.35 -14.60
C LEU A 77 -4.43 -6.09 -15.91
N SER A 78 -3.76 -5.70 -17.00
CA SER A 78 -3.80 -6.43 -18.27
C SER A 78 -3.06 -7.78 -18.22
N ALA A 79 -2.10 -7.94 -17.31
CA ALA A 79 -1.35 -9.20 -17.16
C ALA A 79 -2.12 -10.29 -16.38
N GLY A 80 -3.30 -9.98 -15.81
CA GLY A 80 -4.08 -10.94 -15.01
C GLY A 80 -3.56 -11.16 -13.58
N ASN A 81 -2.59 -10.35 -13.14
CA ASN A 81 -1.87 -10.49 -11.86
C ASN A 81 -2.58 -9.78 -10.68
N GLN A 82 -3.89 -9.97 -10.56
CA GLN A 82 -4.74 -9.25 -9.59
C GLN A 82 -4.46 -9.64 -8.13
N SER A 83 -4.27 -10.92 -7.86
CA SER A 83 -3.94 -11.41 -6.50
C SER A 83 -2.58 -10.92 -6.01
N SER A 84 -1.57 -10.86 -6.89
CA SER A 84 -0.27 -10.30 -6.53
C SER A 84 -0.36 -8.80 -6.27
N LEU A 85 -1.16 -8.07 -7.04
CA LEU A 85 -1.36 -6.63 -6.83
C LEU A 85 -2.05 -6.36 -5.49
N ALA A 86 -3.09 -7.11 -5.15
CA ALA A 86 -3.78 -7.00 -3.87
C ALA A 86 -2.85 -7.35 -2.68
N GLN A 87 -2.02 -8.39 -2.81
CA GLN A 87 -1.05 -8.80 -1.80
C GLN A 87 0.06 -7.74 -1.62
N THR A 88 0.59 -7.20 -2.71
CA THR A 88 1.59 -6.12 -2.67
C THR A 88 1.01 -4.86 -2.03
N GLY A 89 -0.23 -4.50 -2.40
CA GLY A 89 -0.92 -3.35 -1.83
C GLY A 89 -1.20 -3.50 -0.35
N SER A 90 -1.65 -4.68 0.11
CA SER A 90 -1.92 -4.94 1.53
C SER A 90 -0.63 -4.90 2.36
N GLN A 91 0.47 -5.43 1.84
CA GLN A 91 1.77 -5.41 2.51
C GLN A 91 2.38 -4.00 2.58
N MET A 92 2.20 -3.20 1.52
CA MET A 92 2.58 -1.79 1.50
C MET A 92 1.77 -1.00 2.54
N LEU A 93 0.45 -1.21 2.58
CA LEU A 93 -0.43 -0.56 3.56
C LEU A 93 -0.07 -0.97 4.99
N ALA A 94 0.24 -2.25 5.24
CA ALA A 94 0.67 -2.71 6.54
C ALA A 94 2.02 -2.09 6.98
N SER A 95 2.95 -1.90 6.03
CA SER A 95 4.26 -1.27 6.29
C SER A 95 4.13 0.24 6.52
N LEU A 96 3.31 0.92 5.72
CA LEU A 96 3.13 2.37 5.76
C LEU A 96 2.23 2.83 6.91
N LEU A 97 1.08 2.17 7.06
CA LEU A 97 0.02 2.57 7.97
C LEU A 97 0.08 1.80 9.30
N GLY A 98 0.89 0.74 9.36
CA GLY A 98 0.97 -0.19 10.48
C GLY A 98 -0.11 -1.27 10.40
N GLY A 99 0.21 -2.48 10.88
CA GLY A 99 -0.69 -3.63 10.83
C GLY A 99 -2.01 -3.46 11.59
N ASN A 100 -2.03 -2.63 12.64
CA ASN A 100 -3.23 -2.36 13.42
C ASN A 100 -4.18 -1.38 12.69
N THR A 101 -3.62 -0.38 12.03
CA THR A 101 -4.41 0.64 11.33
C THR A 101 -5.00 0.10 10.03
N SER A 102 -4.24 -0.68 9.26
CA SER A 102 -4.77 -1.32 8.04
C SER A 102 -5.97 -2.23 8.35
N GLY A 103 -5.90 -2.99 9.45
CA GLY A 103 -7.01 -3.82 9.93
C GLY A 103 -8.24 -3.01 10.34
N SER A 104 -8.05 -1.87 11.03
CA SER A 104 -9.15 -0.98 11.42
C SER A 104 -9.80 -0.26 10.24
N LEU A 105 -9.00 0.13 9.23
CA LEU A 105 -9.48 0.77 8.02
C LEU A 105 -10.28 -0.21 7.16
N ALA A 106 -9.78 -1.44 7.01
CA ALA A 106 -10.50 -2.52 6.36
C ALA A 106 -11.81 -2.85 7.07
N ASN A 107 -11.82 -2.84 8.41
CA ASN A 107 -13.04 -3.06 9.19
C ASN A 107 -14.06 -1.92 9.03
N ALA A 108 -13.61 -0.66 9.07
CA ALA A 108 -14.47 0.51 8.88
C ALA A 108 -15.09 0.55 7.48
N ILE A 109 -14.28 0.28 6.44
CA ILE A 109 -14.77 0.22 5.06
C ILE A 109 -15.68 -0.98 4.86
N GLY A 110 -15.32 -2.15 5.39
CA GLY A 110 -16.13 -3.37 5.31
C GLY A 110 -17.49 -3.21 5.98
N SER A 111 -17.54 -2.54 7.15
CA SER A 111 -18.79 -2.26 7.88
C SER A 111 -19.65 -1.21 7.18
N TYR A 112 -19.04 -0.15 6.63
CA TYR A 112 -19.76 0.91 5.94
C TYR A 112 -20.33 0.48 4.58
N SER A 113 -19.59 -0.34 3.85
CA SER A 113 -19.97 -0.78 2.50
C SER A 113 -20.74 -2.10 2.46
N GLY A 114 -20.73 -2.87 3.56
CA GLY A 114 -21.28 -4.22 3.62
C GLY A 114 -20.44 -5.28 2.88
N LEU A 115 -19.17 -4.96 2.53
CA LEU A 115 -18.25 -5.88 1.84
C LEU A 115 -17.60 -6.90 2.80
N GLY A 116 -17.56 -6.62 4.11
CA GLY A 116 -16.79 -7.39 5.08
C GLY A 116 -15.28 -7.09 5.04
N GLN A 117 -14.55 -7.50 6.08
CA GLN A 117 -13.16 -7.07 6.31
C GLN A 117 -12.17 -7.56 5.25
N ASN A 118 -12.29 -8.80 4.78
CA ASN A 118 -11.38 -9.36 3.78
C ASN A 118 -11.53 -8.69 2.41
N ALA A 119 -12.77 -8.54 1.93
CA ALA A 119 -13.03 -7.85 0.66
C ALA A 119 -12.63 -6.38 0.72
N ALA A 120 -12.91 -5.71 1.85
CA ALA A 120 -12.46 -4.34 2.08
C ALA A 120 -10.93 -4.22 2.10
N GLY A 121 -10.22 -5.20 2.67
CA GLY A 121 -8.76 -5.27 2.64
C GLY A 121 -8.19 -5.41 1.23
N SER A 122 -8.76 -6.31 0.42
CA SER A 122 -8.38 -6.49 -0.99
C SER A 122 -8.68 -5.24 -1.82
N LEU A 123 -9.85 -4.63 -1.62
CA LEU A 123 -10.24 -3.37 -2.26
C LEU A 123 -9.27 -2.24 -1.89
N LEU A 124 -8.90 -2.13 -0.61
CA LEU A 124 -7.94 -1.15 -0.12
C LEU A 124 -6.55 -1.38 -0.74
N GLY A 125 -6.10 -2.63 -0.82
CA GLY A 125 -4.84 -3.01 -1.46
C GLY A 125 -4.78 -2.68 -2.94
N MET A 126 -5.90 -2.80 -3.67
CA MET A 126 -5.98 -2.41 -5.07
C MET A 126 -6.12 -0.89 -5.26
N LEU A 127 -6.79 -0.20 -4.34
CA LEU A 127 -6.97 1.25 -4.39
C LEU A 127 -5.72 2.03 -3.99
N ALA A 128 -4.90 1.50 -3.08
CA ALA A 128 -3.74 2.22 -2.58
C ALA A 128 -2.74 2.63 -3.69
N PRO A 129 -2.35 1.74 -4.63
CA PRO A 129 -1.53 2.11 -5.78
C PRO A 129 -2.22 3.13 -6.70
N LEU A 130 -3.53 3.04 -6.88
CA LEU A 130 -4.30 3.96 -7.73
C LEU A 130 -4.35 5.38 -7.14
N VAL A 131 -4.56 5.47 -5.83
CA VAL A 131 -4.52 6.75 -5.10
C VAL A 131 -3.12 7.34 -5.13
N MET A 132 -2.07 6.51 -4.94
CA MET A 132 -0.68 6.95 -5.04
C MET A 132 -0.30 7.41 -6.43
N GLY A 133 -0.69 6.68 -7.48
CA GLY A 133 -0.48 7.09 -8.87
C GLY A 133 -1.19 8.40 -9.20
N GLY A 134 -2.40 8.60 -8.67
CA GLY A 134 -3.13 9.86 -8.77
C GLY A 134 -2.42 11.02 -8.08
N LEU A 135 -1.87 10.79 -6.89
CA LEU A 135 -1.08 11.76 -6.14
C LEU A 135 0.19 12.13 -6.91
N ALA A 136 0.96 11.12 -7.38
CA ALA A 136 2.18 11.30 -8.14
C ALA A 136 1.93 12.11 -9.43
N ARG A 137 0.81 11.85 -10.12
CA ARG A 137 0.42 12.60 -11.32
C ARG A 137 0.17 14.07 -11.01
N ARG A 138 -0.45 14.38 -9.86
CA ARG A 138 -0.72 15.75 -9.42
C ARG A 138 0.55 16.49 -8.97
N LEU A 139 1.51 15.75 -8.42
CA LEU A 139 2.84 16.22 -8.04
C LEU A 139 3.81 16.34 -9.23
N GLY A 140 3.36 16.07 -10.47
CA GLY A 140 4.20 16.13 -11.66
C GLY A 140 5.28 15.04 -11.72
N GLY A 141 5.11 13.94 -10.98
CA GLY A 141 6.06 12.84 -10.87
C GLY A 141 7.03 12.96 -9.69
N ASP A 142 7.08 14.10 -8.99
CA ASP A 142 7.97 14.31 -7.84
C ASP A 142 7.29 13.89 -6.53
N VAL A 143 7.35 12.60 -6.21
CA VAL A 143 6.84 12.08 -4.92
C VAL A 143 7.89 12.30 -3.83
N SER A 144 8.09 13.56 -3.46
CA SER A 144 8.99 13.97 -2.39
C SER A 144 8.23 14.27 -1.09
N ALA A 145 8.87 14.02 0.04
CA ALA A 145 8.33 14.27 1.38
C ALA A 145 7.68 15.65 1.51
N ASN A 146 8.35 16.70 0.99
CA ASN A 146 7.86 18.07 1.04
C ASN A 146 6.68 18.33 0.09
N GLY A 147 6.67 17.73 -1.10
CA GLY A 147 5.58 17.88 -2.06
C GLY A 147 4.29 17.24 -1.55
N VAL A 148 4.40 16.02 -1.01
CA VAL A 148 3.28 15.29 -0.42
C VAL A 148 2.74 16.02 0.82
N ALA A 149 3.62 16.54 1.69
CA ALA A 149 3.21 17.30 2.87
C ALA A 149 2.49 18.61 2.51
N ASN A 150 2.99 19.37 1.52
CA ASN A 150 2.34 20.60 1.07
C ASN A 150 0.96 20.33 0.45
N LEU A 151 0.84 19.28 -0.37
CA LEU A 151 -0.42 18.95 -1.04
C LEU A 151 -1.46 18.43 -0.04
N LEU A 152 -1.09 17.45 0.80
CA LEU A 152 -1.99 16.90 1.82
C LEU A 152 -2.35 17.94 2.88
N GLY A 153 -1.42 18.84 3.23
CA GLY A 153 -1.70 19.97 4.10
C GLY A 153 -2.74 20.92 3.50
N ALA A 154 -2.59 21.26 2.22
CA ALA A 154 -3.51 22.15 1.50
C ALA A 154 -4.88 21.53 1.22
N GLU A 155 -5.00 20.19 1.13
CA GLU A 155 -6.25 19.49 0.85
C GLU A 155 -6.87 18.79 2.06
N ARG A 156 -6.27 18.92 3.25
CA ARG A 156 -6.74 18.25 4.47
C ARG A 156 -8.20 18.56 4.79
N GLU A 157 -8.62 19.84 4.72
CA GLU A 157 -10.02 20.21 4.95
C GLU A 157 -10.97 19.52 3.94
N ASN A 158 -10.58 19.45 2.67
CA ASN A 158 -11.40 18.83 1.63
C ASN A 158 -11.47 17.30 1.77
N ILE A 159 -10.38 16.66 2.22
CA ILE A 159 -10.34 15.22 2.51
C ILE A 159 -11.23 14.89 3.71
N VAL A 160 -11.17 15.69 4.78
CA VAL A 160 -12.01 15.50 5.98
C VAL A 160 -13.49 15.79 5.69
N ALA A 161 -13.78 16.79 4.86
CA ALA A 161 -15.15 17.10 4.43
C ALA A 161 -15.76 15.97 3.58
N ALA A 162 -14.95 15.26 2.81
CA ALA A 162 -15.38 14.12 2.00
C ALA A 162 -15.60 12.83 2.81
N LEU A 163 -15.16 12.77 4.08
CA LEU A 163 -15.38 11.60 4.92
C LEU A 163 -16.83 11.53 5.41
N PRO A 164 -17.51 10.36 5.25
CA PRO A 164 -18.82 10.14 5.83
C PRO A 164 -18.83 10.40 7.34
N SER A 165 -19.90 11.05 7.82
CA SER A 165 -20.05 11.41 9.25
C SER A 165 -19.95 10.20 10.18
N GLY A 166 -20.54 9.06 9.83
CA GLY A 166 -20.41 7.84 10.65
C GLY A 166 -18.98 7.28 10.69
N MET A 167 -18.18 7.52 9.65
CA MET A 167 -16.81 7.01 9.56
C MET A 167 -15.84 7.86 10.37
N ARG A 168 -16.00 9.19 10.38
CA ARG A 168 -15.16 10.08 11.22
C ARG A 168 -15.31 9.79 12.71
N ASP A 169 -16.51 9.41 13.18
CA ASP A 169 -16.74 9.05 14.57
C ASP A 169 -16.08 7.71 14.93
N MET A 170 -16.16 6.74 14.01
CA MET A 170 -15.55 5.42 14.18
C MET A 170 -14.01 5.47 14.17
N LEU A 171 -13.42 6.27 13.26
CA LEU A 171 -11.96 6.46 13.22
C LEU A 171 -11.43 7.34 14.37
N ARG A 172 -12.28 8.20 14.95
CA ARG A 172 -11.96 8.89 16.22
C ARG A 172 -11.96 7.92 17.38
N GLY A 173 -12.97 7.06 17.46
CA GLY A 173 -13.06 6.00 18.48
C GLY A 173 -11.91 5.00 18.42
N SER A 174 -11.33 4.77 17.23
CA SER A 174 -10.17 3.91 17.05
C SER A 174 -8.81 4.57 17.34
N GLY A 175 -8.80 5.85 17.78
CA GLY A 175 -7.59 6.59 18.14
C GLY A 175 -6.73 7.06 16.95
N LEU A 176 -7.15 6.80 15.71
CA LEU A 176 -6.39 7.18 14.51
C LEU A 176 -6.38 8.69 14.29
N PHE A 177 -7.53 9.34 14.51
CA PHE A 177 -7.61 10.81 14.42
C PHE A 177 -7.00 11.53 15.63
N GLU A 178 -6.91 10.86 16.79
CA GLU A 178 -6.26 11.44 17.97
C GLU A 178 -4.75 11.58 17.75
N GLY A 179 -4.14 10.68 16.97
CA GLY A 179 -2.76 10.81 16.49
C GLY A 179 -2.54 12.05 15.60
N VAL A 180 -3.44 12.29 14.63
CA VAL A 180 -3.37 13.47 13.74
C VAL A 180 -3.60 14.77 14.52
N ALA A 181 -4.59 14.79 15.42
CA ALA A 181 -4.93 15.96 16.22
C ALA A 181 -3.89 16.23 17.33
N GLY A 182 -3.26 15.17 17.86
CA GLY A 182 -2.13 15.25 18.79
C GLY A 182 -0.88 15.79 18.13
N ALA A 183 -0.52 15.28 16.94
CA ALA A 183 0.62 15.76 16.14
C ALA A 183 0.47 17.22 15.69
N ALA A 184 -0.75 17.63 15.32
CA ALA A 184 -1.04 19.03 15.00
C ALA A 184 -0.91 19.93 16.25
N ARG A 185 -1.39 19.46 17.42
CA ARG A 185 -1.27 20.20 18.69
C ARG A 185 0.18 20.32 19.18
N THR A 186 1.02 19.31 18.99
CA THR A 186 2.46 19.39 19.28
C THR A 186 3.23 20.24 18.26
N ALA A 187 2.83 20.23 16.99
CA ALA A 187 3.42 21.11 15.97
C ALA A 187 3.12 22.59 16.25
N THR A 188 1.94 22.92 16.77
CA THR A 188 1.60 24.29 17.21
C THR A 188 2.19 24.65 18.57
N ALA A 189 2.34 23.70 19.51
CA ALA A 189 2.97 23.96 20.82
C ALA A 189 4.50 24.14 20.74
N GLY A 190 5.15 23.57 19.71
CA GLY A 190 6.56 23.77 19.43
C GLY A 190 6.91 25.19 18.98
N SER A 191 5.94 25.98 18.53
CA SER A 191 6.12 27.36 18.07
C SER A 191 6.24 28.36 19.23
N ASP A 192 5.54 28.12 20.35
CA ASP A 192 5.50 29.02 21.51
C ASP A 192 6.62 28.78 22.53
N THR A 193 7.26 27.60 22.50
CA THR A 193 8.25 27.23 23.53
C THR A 193 9.65 27.82 23.26
N VAL A 194 9.96 28.19 22.00
CA VAL A 194 11.26 28.78 21.64
C VAL A 194 11.34 30.27 21.97
N ALA A 195 10.21 30.93 22.23
CA ALA A 195 10.17 32.36 22.57
C ALA A 195 10.36 32.65 24.08
N ARG A 196 10.44 31.63 24.96
CA ARG A 196 10.43 31.85 26.43
C ARG A 196 11.69 31.38 27.17
N THR A 197 12.74 30.92 26.49
CA THR A 197 13.99 30.47 27.16
C THR A 197 15.18 31.43 27.01
N ALA A 198 14.99 32.64 26.49
CA ALA A 198 16.03 33.67 26.51
C ALA A 198 16.01 34.46 27.83
N ALA A 199 16.65 33.94 28.87
CA ALA A 199 17.08 34.70 30.04
C ALA A 199 18.56 34.40 30.33
N PRO A 200 19.45 35.41 30.44
CA PRO A 200 20.86 35.19 30.68
C PRO A 200 21.15 35.18 32.20
N ALA A 201 21.85 34.15 32.67
CA ALA A 201 22.46 34.17 33.99
C ALA A 201 23.88 33.59 33.92
N SER A 202 24.85 34.49 34.09
CA SER A 202 26.29 34.27 34.12
C SER A 202 26.75 33.52 35.38
N GLY A 203 27.78 32.67 35.24
CA GLY A 203 28.46 32.02 36.36
C GLY A 203 29.64 31.12 35.97
N VAL A 204 30.78 31.75 35.67
CA VAL A 204 32.21 31.34 35.71
C VAL A 204 32.54 29.86 36.06
N ARG A 205 32.99 29.06 35.07
CA ARG A 205 34.36 28.53 34.76
C ARG A 205 35.04 27.63 35.81
N ASP A 206 35.39 26.41 35.38
CA ASP A 206 36.80 25.96 35.42
C ASP A 206 37.10 24.85 34.40
N THR A 207 38.38 24.78 34.05
CA THR A 207 39.00 24.32 32.81
C THR A 207 39.33 22.82 32.75
N THR A 208 38.90 22.13 31.70
CA THR A 208 39.74 21.22 30.90
C THR A 208 39.01 20.89 29.59
N SER A 209 39.38 21.58 28.52
CA SER A 209 38.99 21.19 27.16
C SER A 209 39.84 19.99 26.75
N THR A 210 39.38 18.78 27.06
CA THR A 210 39.79 17.61 26.29
C THR A 210 39.26 17.77 24.88
N ALA A 211 40.19 18.03 23.96
CA ALA A 211 39.97 17.92 22.54
C ALA A 211 39.40 16.52 22.24
N SER A 212 38.12 16.45 21.90
CA SER A 212 37.53 15.30 21.24
C SER A 212 37.90 15.35 19.76
N SER A 213 39.15 14.99 19.47
CA SER A 213 39.55 14.51 18.14
C SER A 213 38.85 13.16 17.89
N GLY A 214 37.86 13.14 17.01
CA GLY A 214 37.18 11.89 16.63
C GLY A 214 35.90 12.00 15.81
N ARG A 215 35.86 12.74 14.68
CA ARG A 215 34.92 12.49 13.57
C ARG A 215 35.37 13.20 12.29
N GLY A 216 35.71 12.44 11.26
CA GLY A 216 36.24 12.94 9.98
C GLY A 216 35.37 14.04 9.37
N SER A 217 35.99 15.21 9.23
CA SER A 217 35.45 16.46 8.69
C SER A 217 35.27 16.37 7.16
N SER A 218 34.16 15.81 6.70
CA SER A 218 33.71 15.90 5.29
C SER A 218 32.42 16.72 5.13
N TRP A 219 31.58 16.74 6.16
CA TRP A 219 30.32 17.51 6.14
C TRP A 219 30.55 19.03 6.13
N LEU A 220 31.61 19.51 6.79
CA LEU A 220 31.94 20.93 6.82
C LEU A 220 32.42 21.45 5.45
N TYR A 221 33.14 20.62 4.69
CA TYR A 221 33.51 20.93 3.30
C TYR A 221 32.27 21.01 2.39
N TRP A 222 31.30 20.10 2.57
CA TRP A 222 30.03 20.15 1.85
C TRP A 222 29.18 21.37 2.20
N LEU A 223 29.21 21.79 3.47
CA LEU A 223 28.47 22.97 3.93
C LEU A 223 29.07 24.27 3.38
N ILE A 224 30.41 24.36 3.31
CA ILE A 224 31.11 25.50 2.70
C ILE A 224 30.86 25.54 1.18
N ALA A 225 30.91 24.38 0.49
CA ALA A 225 30.59 24.30 -0.93
C ALA A 225 29.14 24.70 -1.24
N ALA A 226 28.18 24.27 -0.40
CA ALA A 226 26.77 24.65 -0.55
C ALA A 226 26.55 26.15 -0.34
N LEU A 227 27.27 26.78 0.60
CA LEU A 227 27.16 28.21 0.89
C LEU A 227 27.70 29.08 -0.26
N VAL A 228 28.78 28.66 -0.91
CA VAL A 228 29.35 29.38 -2.08
C VAL A 228 28.40 29.29 -3.28
N VAL A 229 27.78 28.13 -3.51
CA VAL A 229 26.77 27.95 -4.58
C VAL A 229 25.52 28.78 -4.30
N LEU A 230 25.08 28.87 -3.05
CA LEU A 230 23.92 29.67 -2.66
C LEU A 230 24.18 31.19 -2.81
N GLY A 231 25.38 31.64 -2.48
CA GLY A 231 25.80 33.04 -2.70
C GLY A 231 25.88 33.40 -4.19
N ALA A 232 26.39 32.50 -5.03
CA ALA A 232 26.42 32.68 -6.48
C ALA A 232 25.01 32.70 -7.09
N LEU A 233 24.11 31.82 -6.63
CA LEU A 233 22.70 31.79 -7.05
C LEU A 233 21.95 33.06 -6.62
N TYR A 234 22.17 33.55 -5.41
CA TYR A 234 21.55 34.80 -4.95
C TYR A 234 22.00 36.01 -5.78
N TYR A 235 23.30 36.10 -6.09
CA TYR A 235 23.83 37.18 -6.94
C TYR A 235 23.29 37.12 -8.37
N TRP A 236 23.00 35.92 -8.89
CA TRP A 236 22.53 35.75 -10.26
C TRP A 236 21.01 35.90 -10.41
N PHE A 237 20.23 35.49 -9.40
CA PHE A 237 18.76 35.59 -9.39
C PHE A 237 18.22 36.85 -8.72
N GLY A 238 19.06 37.59 -7.98
CA GLY A 238 18.70 38.83 -7.29
C GLY A 238 18.61 40.08 -8.18
N ARG A 239 18.59 39.96 -9.52
CA ARG A 239 18.31 41.09 -10.41
C ARG A 239 16.80 41.18 -10.68
N PRO A 240 16.06 42.10 -10.02
CA PRO A 240 14.63 42.22 -10.21
C PRO A 240 14.32 42.84 -11.58
N THR A 241 13.61 42.09 -12.43
CA THR A 241 12.87 42.67 -13.53
C THR A 241 11.62 43.34 -12.95
N HIS A 242 11.53 44.66 -13.07
CA HIS A 242 10.37 45.44 -12.66
C HIS A 242 9.13 44.98 -13.45
N ARG A 243 8.13 44.44 -12.76
CA ARG A 243 6.79 44.20 -13.32
C ARG A 243 5.84 45.26 -12.77
N ALA A 244 5.34 46.10 -13.66
CA ALA A 244 4.40 47.18 -13.40
C ALA A 244 3.06 46.64 -12.85
N ALA A 245 2.44 47.44 -11.99
CA ALA A 245 1.18 47.17 -11.29
C ALA A 245 -0.06 47.19 -12.21
N PRO A 246 -1.10 46.38 -11.94
CA PRO A 246 -2.40 46.47 -12.61
C PRO A 246 -3.27 47.60 -12.02
N PRO A 247 -4.01 48.39 -12.83
CA PRO A 247 -4.96 49.38 -12.35
C PRO A 247 -6.30 48.76 -11.91
N ALA A 248 -6.96 49.46 -10.99
CA ALA A 248 -8.14 49.10 -10.20
C ALA A 248 -9.46 48.93 -11.00
N PRO A 249 -10.47 48.21 -10.44
CA PRO A 249 -11.82 48.10 -11.03
C PRO A 249 -12.69 49.33 -10.72
N PRO A 250 -13.58 49.77 -11.64
CA PRO A 250 -14.60 50.77 -11.33
C PRO A 250 -15.80 50.16 -10.59
N THR A 251 -16.21 50.86 -9.53
CA THR A 251 -17.48 50.73 -8.79
C THR A 251 -18.55 51.61 -9.44
N THR A 252 -19.75 51.06 -9.69
CA THR A 252 -21.12 51.65 -9.66
C THR A 252 -22.04 50.70 -10.46
N GLU A 253 -23.32 50.44 -10.16
CA GLU A 253 -24.32 51.15 -9.38
C GLU A 253 -25.47 50.17 -9.04
N THR A 254 -26.06 50.34 -7.85
CA THR A 254 -27.35 49.80 -7.44
C THR A 254 -28.47 50.70 -7.99
N PRO A 255 -29.57 50.12 -8.48
CA PRO A 255 -30.88 50.60 -8.02
C PRO A 255 -31.75 49.48 -7.43
N ALA A 256 -32.40 49.83 -6.32
CA ALA A 256 -33.41 49.08 -5.58
C ALA A 256 -34.84 49.32 -6.18
N PRO A 257 -35.95 49.09 -5.45
CA PRO A 257 -36.69 47.84 -5.31
C PRO A 257 -38.18 47.95 -5.76
N ALA A 258 -38.86 46.83 -6.01
CA ALA A 258 -40.33 46.76 -6.06
C ALA A 258 -40.86 45.36 -5.69
N GLU A 259 -41.18 45.20 -4.39
CA GLU A 259 -42.42 44.71 -3.74
C GLU A 259 -43.36 43.64 -4.37
N PRO A 260 -44.30 43.02 -3.60
CA PRO A 260 -44.27 41.58 -3.32
C PRO A 260 -45.55 40.84 -3.74
N LYS A 261 -45.49 39.52 -3.91
CA LYS A 261 -46.67 38.64 -3.76
C LYS A 261 -46.29 37.33 -3.07
N ALA A 262 -46.82 37.17 -1.86
CA ALA A 262 -47.00 35.89 -1.18
C ALA A 262 -48.47 35.41 -1.37
N PRO A 263 -48.94 34.34 -0.71
CA PRO A 263 -48.65 32.93 -0.96
C PRO A 263 -49.95 32.15 -1.29
N ALA A 264 -49.84 30.94 -1.85
CA ALA A 264 -50.95 29.98 -1.84
C ALA A 264 -50.44 28.55 -1.65
N THR A 265 -50.88 27.95 -0.54
CA THR A 265 -50.69 26.54 -0.15
C THR A 265 -51.95 25.72 -0.58
N PRO A 266 -52.13 24.44 -0.21
CA PRO A 266 -52.05 23.24 -1.05
C PRO A 266 -53.41 22.55 -1.34
N GLN A 267 -53.44 21.59 -2.28
CA GLN A 267 -54.47 20.52 -2.39
C GLN A 267 -53.71 19.21 -2.68
N SER A 268 -53.66 18.16 -1.86
CA SER A 268 -54.68 17.32 -1.19
C SER A 268 -55.54 16.51 -2.14
N GLN A 269 -55.11 15.28 -2.48
CA GLN A 269 -55.99 14.16 -2.82
C GLN A 269 -55.42 12.83 -2.30
N ALA A 270 -56.25 12.15 -1.51
CA ALA A 270 -56.28 10.73 -1.13
C ALA A 270 -57.77 10.40 -0.90
N PRO A 271 -58.22 9.17 -0.61
CA PRO A 271 -57.82 7.82 -1.05
C PRO A 271 -59.02 7.02 -1.60
N SER A 272 -58.81 5.84 -2.18
CA SER A 272 -59.80 4.75 -2.38
C SER A 272 -59.00 3.54 -2.88
N GLY A 273 -59.10 2.30 -2.46
CA GLY A 273 -59.97 1.54 -1.56
C GLY A 273 -59.46 0.09 -1.59
N THR A 274 -59.80 -0.68 -0.56
CA THR A 274 -59.23 -1.93 -0.03
C THR A 274 -59.46 -3.23 -0.90
N PRO A 275 -58.86 -4.39 -0.52
CA PRO A 275 -58.70 -5.65 -1.29
C PRO A 275 -59.90 -6.62 -1.16
N PRO A 276 -59.86 -7.82 -1.79
CA PRO A 276 -59.61 -9.06 -1.01
C PRO A 276 -58.83 -10.17 -1.80
N ALA A 277 -57.97 -10.96 -1.14
CA ALA A 277 -58.16 -12.34 -0.64
C ALA A 277 -58.23 -13.46 -1.71
N ALA A 278 -57.38 -14.47 -1.51
CA ALA A 278 -57.28 -15.77 -2.22
C ALA A 278 -58.55 -16.65 -2.02
N PRO A 279 -58.76 -17.79 -2.73
CA PRO A 279 -57.89 -18.98 -2.69
C PRO A 279 -57.77 -19.82 -3.99
N SER A 280 -56.74 -20.68 -3.99
CA SER A 280 -56.63 -22.04 -4.55
C SER A 280 -57.42 -22.42 -5.80
N GLU A 281 -56.72 -22.89 -6.86
CA GLU A 281 -57.02 -24.15 -7.57
C GLU A 281 -55.76 -24.70 -8.28
N THR A 282 -55.41 -25.95 -7.97
CA THR A 282 -54.54 -26.83 -8.77
C THR A 282 -55.43 -27.57 -9.76
N PRO A 283 -55.02 -27.76 -11.02
CA PRO A 283 -54.88 -29.15 -11.47
C PRO A 283 -53.61 -29.41 -12.29
N THR A 284 -52.99 -30.53 -11.94
CA THR A 284 -52.12 -31.39 -12.73
C THR A 284 -52.36 -31.30 -14.25
N GLN A 285 -51.31 -31.04 -15.03
CA GLN A 285 -51.25 -31.54 -16.40
C GLN A 285 -49.84 -32.01 -16.76
N THR A 286 -49.80 -33.30 -17.03
CA THR A 286 -48.73 -34.16 -17.49
C THR A 286 -48.44 -33.93 -18.97
N ALA A 287 -47.15 -33.90 -19.36
CA ALA A 287 -46.54 -34.43 -20.61
C ALA A 287 -45.36 -33.55 -21.10
N PRO A 288 -44.41 -34.07 -21.92
CA PRO A 288 -43.92 -35.44 -22.06
C PRO A 288 -42.39 -35.57 -21.91
N VAL A 289 -41.97 -36.78 -21.59
CA VAL A 289 -40.59 -37.28 -21.65
C VAL A 289 -39.99 -37.15 -23.05
N THR A 290 -38.81 -36.55 -23.15
CA THR A 290 -37.96 -36.59 -24.35
C THR A 290 -37.02 -37.81 -24.24
N PRO A 291 -36.82 -38.62 -25.32
CA PRO A 291 -36.07 -39.86 -25.25
C PRO A 291 -34.56 -39.65 -25.06
N ALA A 292 -33.95 -40.57 -24.31
CA ALA A 292 -32.51 -40.71 -24.12
C ALA A 292 -31.75 -40.97 -25.45
N PRO A 293 -30.52 -40.47 -25.61
CA PRO A 293 -29.62 -40.94 -26.67
C PRO A 293 -29.08 -42.35 -26.34
N PRO A 294 -28.72 -43.16 -27.37
CA PRO A 294 -28.34 -44.56 -27.22
C PRO A 294 -26.98 -44.75 -26.49
N PRO A 295 -26.71 -45.95 -25.94
CA PRO A 295 -25.53 -46.22 -25.13
C PRO A 295 -24.27 -46.29 -26.00
N GLU A 296 -23.32 -45.39 -25.74
CA GLU A 296 -21.95 -45.52 -26.26
C GLU A 296 -21.20 -46.60 -25.48
N THR A 297 -20.57 -47.48 -26.24
CA THR A 297 -19.66 -48.57 -25.88
C THR A 297 -18.65 -48.18 -24.79
N PRO A 298 -18.34 -49.04 -23.81
CA PRO A 298 -17.36 -48.71 -22.77
C PRO A 298 -15.94 -48.68 -23.37
N THR A 299 -15.47 -47.49 -23.77
CA THR A 299 -14.06 -47.25 -24.04
C THR A 299 -13.30 -47.32 -22.71
N GLN A 300 -12.38 -48.29 -22.68
CA GLN A 300 -11.36 -48.53 -21.67
C GLN A 300 -10.84 -47.23 -21.04
N ALA A 301 -11.00 -47.11 -19.72
CA ALA A 301 -10.39 -46.05 -18.93
C ALA A 301 -8.86 -46.13 -19.07
N ALA A 302 -8.28 -45.15 -19.76
CA ALA A 302 -6.87 -44.84 -19.61
C ALA A 302 -6.58 -44.61 -18.10
N PRO A 303 -5.43 -45.05 -17.57
CA PRO A 303 -5.11 -44.85 -16.16
C PRO A 303 -5.22 -43.37 -15.84
N ALA A 304 -6.09 -43.05 -14.88
CA ALA A 304 -6.27 -41.71 -14.35
C ALA A 304 -4.89 -41.15 -14.01
N THR A 305 -4.51 -40.06 -14.67
CA THR A 305 -3.38 -39.26 -14.27
C THR A 305 -3.61 -38.91 -12.79
N PRO A 306 -2.67 -39.23 -11.87
CA PRO A 306 -2.86 -38.91 -10.47
C PRO A 306 -3.14 -37.41 -10.34
N PRO A 307 -4.13 -37.00 -9.51
CA PRO A 307 -4.35 -35.58 -9.24
C PRO A 307 -3.03 -34.99 -8.71
N ALA A 308 -2.66 -33.81 -9.23
CA ALA A 308 -1.44 -33.13 -8.84
C ALA A 308 -1.33 -33.08 -7.29
N PRO A 309 -0.23 -33.57 -6.71
CA PRO A 309 -0.12 -33.64 -5.25
C PRO A 309 -0.07 -32.23 -4.67
N SER A 310 -1.11 -31.84 -3.95
CA SER A 310 -1.13 -30.59 -3.18
C SER A 310 0.00 -30.62 -2.15
N LEU A 311 0.92 -29.65 -2.21
CA LEU A 311 2.09 -29.53 -1.31
C LEU A 311 1.74 -28.97 0.09
N THR A 312 0.48 -29.05 0.48
CA THR A 312 -0.06 -28.55 1.75
C THR A 312 -0.04 -29.67 2.80
N VAL A 313 0.69 -29.47 3.90
CA VAL A 313 0.67 -30.36 5.07
C VAL A 313 0.18 -29.56 6.27
N ALA A 314 -0.85 -30.05 6.96
CA ALA A 314 -1.44 -29.38 8.13
C ALA A 314 -1.84 -27.91 7.90
N GLY A 315 -2.31 -27.56 6.69
CA GLY A 315 -2.70 -26.19 6.33
C GLY A 315 -1.53 -25.25 6.02
N VAL A 316 -0.29 -25.77 5.94
CA VAL A 316 0.91 -25.01 5.59
C VAL A 316 1.37 -25.37 4.18
N ASP A 317 1.47 -24.37 3.30
CA ASP A 317 1.98 -24.51 1.93
C ASP A 317 3.50 -24.68 1.91
N MET A 318 3.96 -25.93 1.92
CA MET A 318 5.39 -26.25 1.95
C MET A 318 6.12 -25.71 0.72
N GLY A 319 5.50 -25.82 -0.46
CA GLY A 319 6.05 -25.31 -1.71
C GLY A 319 6.21 -23.80 -1.70
N LYS A 320 5.25 -23.07 -1.11
CA LYS A 320 5.32 -21.62 -0.95
C LYS A 320 6.42 -21.23 0.04
N GLN A 321 6.49 -21.91 1.19
CA GLN A 321 7.49 -21.63 2.23
C GLN A 321 8.92 -21.87 1.74
N VAL A 322 9.16 -22.94 0.98
CA VAL A 322 10.47 -23.19 0.32
C VAL A 322 10.75 -22.14 -0.74
N SER A 323 9.77 -21.81 -1.59
CA SER A 323 9.93 -20.79 -2.62
C SER A 323 10.26 -19.41 -2.01
N ASP A 324 9.60 -19.03 -0.92
CA ASP A 324 9.83 -17.75 -0.23
C ASP A 324 11.22 -17.73 0.42
N ALA A 325 11.62 -18.81 1.10
CA ALA A 325 12.97 -18.94 1.67
C ALA A 325 14.06 -18.84 0.58
N MET A 326 13.87 -19.54 -0.55
CA MET A 326 14.80 -19.48 -1.68
C MET A 326 14.85 -18.09 -2.31
N THR A 327 13.71 -17.42 -2.48
CA THR A 327 13.65 -16.05 -3.04
C THR A 327 14.34 -15.04 -2.13
N ASN A 328 14.19 -15.19 -0.81
CA ASN A 328 14.87 -14.35 0.18
C ASN A 328 16.38 -14.58 0.18
N ILE A 329 16.84 -15.83 0.05
CA ILE A 329 18.27 -16.16 -0.10
C ILE A 329 18.82 -15.52 -1.38
N GLU A 330 18.16 -15.72 -2.52
CA GLU A 330 18.56 -15.17 -3.81
C GLU A 330 18.66 -13.64 -3.77
N THR A 331 17.64 -12.97 -3.23
CA THR A 331 17.61 -11.51 -3.06
C THR A 331 18.72 -11.02 -2.14
N THR A 332 18.94 -11.70 -1.02
CA THR A 332 19.97 -11.32 -0.04
C THR A 332 21.35 -11.46 -0.65
N LEU A 333 21.64 -12.59 -1.30
CA LEU A 333 22.91 -12.88 -1.94
C LEU A 333 23.20 -11.94 -3.11
N ASN A 334 22.19 -11.59 -3.90
CA ASN A 334 22.34 -10.63 -4.99
C ASN A 334 22.62 -9.19 -4.50
N GLY A 335 22.22 -8.88 -3.27
CA GLY A 335 22.56 -7.64 -2.57
C GLY A 335 23.98 -7.59 -2.03
N VAL A 336 24.68 -8.73 -1.91
CA VAL A 336 26.06 -8.78 -1.40
C VAL A 336 27.03 -8.36 -2.50
N LYS A 337 27.65 -7.19 -2.32
CA LYS A 337 28.67 -6.66 -3.25
C LYS A 337 30.04 -6.46 -2.59
N ASP A 338 30.11 -6.57 -1.28
CA ASP A 338 31.27 -6.23 -0.47
C ASP A 338 31.18 -6.94 0.91
N ALA A 339 32.28 -6.90 1.67
CA ALA A 339 32.38 -7.59 2.96
C ALA A 339 31.41 -7.05 4.04
N ALA A 340 31.02 -5.77 4.00
CA ALA A 340 30.05 -5.22 4.94
C ALA A 340 28.63 -5.69 4.61
N SER A 341 28.27 -5.68 3.32
CA SER A 341 27.02 -6.27 2.82
C SER A 341 26.94 -7.77 3.11
N ALA A 342 28.08 -8.47 3.04
CA ALA A 342 28.19 -9.88 3.40
C ALA A 342 27.88 -10.11 4.89
N GLN A 343 28.47 -9.31 5.80
CA GLN A 343 28.16 -9.40 7.23
C GLN A 343 26.69 -9.10 7.54
N ALA A 344 26.08 -8.15 6.84
CA ALA A 344 24.65 -7.85 6.98
C ALA A 344 23.74 -8.97 6.42
N ALA A 345 24.25 -9.78 5.50
CA ALA A 345 23.54 -10.91 4.91
C ALA A 345 23.56 -12.16 5.79
N VAL A 346 24.59 -12.37 6.62
CA VAL A 346 24.71 -13.54 7.52
C VAL A 346 23.42 -13.87 8.29
N PRO A 347 22.81 -12.94 9.05
CA PRO A 347 21.61 -13.27 9.84
C PRO A 347 20.40 -13.60 8.97
N LYS A 348 20.30 -13.01 7.77
CA LYS A 348 19.22 -13.30 6.82
C LYS A 348 19.37 -14.68 6.20
N VAL A 349 20.61 -15.04 5.84
CA VAL A 349 20.96 -16.38 5.34
C VAL A 349 20.70 -17.44 6.41
N GLN A 350 21.01 -17.16 7.68
CA GLN A 350 20.68 -18.06 8.80
C GLN A 350 19.17 -18.20 8.98
N THR A 351 18.42 -17.10 9.00
CA THR A 351 16.95 -17.14 9.12
C THR A 351 16.31 -17.99 8.01
N ALA A 352 16.78 -17.83 6.78
CA ALA A 352 16.28 -18.62 5.66
C ALA A 352 16.72 -20.09 5.75
N SER A 353 17.92 -20.36 6.30
CA SER A 353 18.38 -21.72 6.58
C SER A 353 17.49 -22.41 7.62
N ASP A 354 17.12 -21.72 8.69
CA ASP A 354 16.21 -22.25 9.72
C ASP A 354 14.81 -22.55 9.16
N GLN A 355 14.35 -21.74 8.21
CA GLN A 355 13.09 -22.00 7.50
C GLN A 355 13.18 -23.27 6.65
N LEU A 356 14.30 -23.49 5.97
CA LEU A 356 14.56 -24.71 5.20
C LEU A 356 14.67 -25.94 6.11
N ASP A 357 15.25 -25.84 7.31
CA ASP A 357 15.27 -26.96 8.28
C ASP A 357 13.88 -27.36 8.73
N LYS A 358 13.01 -26.38 9.02
CA LYS A 358 11.61 -26.65 9.39
C LYS A 358 10.91 -27.43 8.28
N VAL A 359 11.09 -27.02 7.04
CA VAL A 359 10.54 -27.74 5.88
C VAL A 359 11.16 -29.13 5.75
N SER A 360 12.48 -29.25 5.91
CA SER A 360 13.19 -30.53 5.83
C SER A 360 12.72 -31.51 6.92
N GLY A 361 12.39 -31.02 8.11
CA GLY A 361 11.80 -31.84 9.19
C GLY A 361 10.41 -32.35 8.81
N MET A 362 9.63 -31.55 8.09
CA MET A 362 8.30 -31.94 7.60
C MET A 362 8.36 -32.79 6.32
N LEU A 363 9.50 -32.82 5.61
CA LEU A 363 9.73 -33.67 4.44
C LEU A 363 9.54 -35.15 4.75
N GLY A 364 9.84 -35.58 5.98
CA GLY A 364 9.58 -36.94 6.46
C GLY A 364 8.09 -37.33 6.41
N GLN A 365 7.18 -36.36 6.48
CA GLN A 365 5.73 -36.56 6.48
C GLN A 365 5.11 -36.48 5.07
N LEU A 366 5.90 -36.07 4.07
CA LEU A 366 5.44 -35.96 2.70
C LEU A 366 5.41 -37.33 2.00
N SER A 367 4.37 -37.54 1.18
CA SER A 367 4.28 -38.69 0.29
C SER A 367 5.38 -38.63 -0.79
N PRO A 368 5.76 -39.77 -1.41
CA PRO A 368 6.78 -39.79 -2.46
C PRO A 368 6.47 -38.82 -3.61
N GLY A 369 5.21 -38.72 -4.02
CA GLY A 369 4.79 -37.80 -5.09
C GLY A 369 4.93 -36.31 -4.73
N GLN A 370 4.70 -35.95 -3.47
CA GLN A 370 4.92 -34.57 -3.00
C GLN A 370 6.41 -34.23 -2.90
N LYS A 371 7.24 -35.19 -2.49
CA LYS A 371 8.72 -35.02 -2.50
C LYS A 371 9.23 -34.79 -3.91
N THR A 372 8.74 -35.55 -4.88
CA THR A 372 9.07 -35.36 -6.31
C THR A 372 8.63 -33.98 -6.80
N ALA A 373 7.39 -33.56 -6.52
CA ALA A 373 6.89 -32.25 -6.94
C ALA A 373 7.68 -31.07 -6.30
N LEU A 374 8.11 -31.22 -5.04
CA LEU A 374 8.99 -30.25 -4.38
C LEU A 374 10.38 -30.22 -5.00
N ALA A 375 10.96 -31.39 -5.29
CA ALA A 375 12.26 -31.50 -5.95
C ALA A 375 12.24 -30.86 -7.34
N ASP A 376 11.18 -31.06 -8.13
CA ASP A 376 11.03 -30.45 -9.45
C ASP A 376 10.88 -28.93 -9.39
N LEU A 377 10.29 -28.39 -8.32
CA LEU A 377 10.25 -26.95 -8.08
C LEU A 377 11.63 -26.38 -7.71
N VAL A 378 12.40 -27.13 -6.92
CA VAL A 378 13.69 -26.71 -6.35
C VAL A 378 14.84 -26.82 -7.35
N ARG A 379 14.85 -27.85 -8.20
CA ARG A 379 15.92 -28.13 -9.19
C ARG A 379 16.33 -26.95 -10.07
N PRO A 380 15.42 -26.25 -10.78
CA PRO A 380 15.81 -25.11 -11.63
C PRO A 380 16.35 -23.93 -10.81
N ARG A 381 15.86 -23.75 -9.57
CA ARG A 381 16.35 -22.69 -8.68
C ARG A 381 17.69 -23.01 -8.02
N MET A 382 17.96 -24.29 -7.76
CA MET A 382 19.26 -24.77 -7.28
C MET A 382 20.40 -24.39 -8.22
N ALA A 383 20.17 -24.47 -9.54
CA ALA A 383 21.18 -24.05 -10.53
C ALA A 383 21.48 -22.54 -10.42
N SER A 384 20.45 -21.70 -10.32
CA SER A 384 20.61 -20.24 -10.11
C SER A 384 21.34 -19.92 -8.80
N LEU A 385 20.91 -20.54 -7.69
CA LEU A 385 21.52 -20.34 -6.38
C LEU A 385 22.98 -20.79 -6.35
N ASN A 386 23.30 -21.93 -6.97
CA ASN A 386 24.69 -22.40 -7.10
C ASN A 386 25.57 -21.39 -7.84
N ALA A 387 25.08 -20.81 -8.94
CA ALA A 387 25.82 -19.78 -9.66
C ALA A 387 26.05 -18.52 -8.80
N LEU A 388 25.07 -18.11 -7.98
CA LEU A 388 25.22 -17.00 -7.04
C LEU A 388 26.21 -17.32 -5.92
N PHE A 389 26.16 -18.53 -5.37
CA PHE A 389 27.11 -18.98 -4.36
C PHE A 389 28.55 -18.94 -4.89
N ASP A 390 28.79 -19.50 -6.08
CA ASP A 390 30.12 -19.48 -6.70
C ASP A 390 30.60 -18.05 -6.99
N ARG A 391 29.72 -17.15 -7.45
CA ARG A 391 30.04 -15.73 -7.62
C ARG A 391 30.44 -15.06 -6.30
N ILE A 392 29.75 -15.37 -5.21
CA ILE A 392 29.99 -14.77 -3.90
C ILE A 392 31.25 -15.32 -3.26
N LEU A 393 31.52 -16.62 -3.41
CA LEU A 393 32.74 -17.25 -2.94
C LEU A 393 33.99 -16.79 -3.71
N ALA A 394 33.82 -16.32 -4.95
CA ALA A 394 34.89 -15.71 -5.72
C ALA A 394 35.23 -14.27 -5.27
N MET A 395 34.40 -13.63 -4.44
CA MET A 395 34.66 -12.27 -3.96
C MET A 395 35.64 -12.26 -2.77
N PRO A 396 36.76 -11.51 -2.86
CA PRO A 396 37.73 -11.43 -1.77
C PRO A 396 37.13 -10.74 -0.53
N GLY A 397 37.33 -11.34 0.65
CA GLY A 397 36.82 -10.86 1.94
C GLY A 397 35.34 -11.14 2.22
N VAL A 398 34.57 -11.56 1.21
CA VAL A 398 33.17 -12.00 1.36
C VAL A 398 33.09 -13.50 1.63
N SER A 399 33.94 -14.27 0.97
CA SER A 399 33.99 -15.73 1.10
C SER A 399 34.26 -16.17 2.54
N ASP A 400 35.20 -15.56 3.26
CA ASP A 400 35.52 -15.93 4.65
C ASP A 400 34.32 -15.80 5.61
N VAL A 401 33.42 -14.85 5.33
CA VAL A 401 32.25 -14.56 6.15
C VAL A 401 31.06 -15.44 5.78
N LEU A 402 30.81 -15.60 4.47
CA LEU A 402 29.60 -16.25 3.98
C LEU A 402 29.76 -17.74 3.69
N LYS A 403 30.98 -18.23 3.49
CA LYS A 403 31.27 -19.63 3.18
C LYS A 403 30.61 -20.64 4.13
N PRO A 404 30.74 -20.55 5.47
CA PRO A 404 30.10 -21.51 6.38
C PRO A 404 28.57 -21.52 6.26
N ALA A 405 27.97 -20.36 6.01
CA ALA A 405 26.52 -20.25 5.84
C ALA A 405 26.05 -20.80 4.47
N ILE A 406 26.82 -20.55 3.41
CA ILE A 406 26.58 -21.06 2.06
C ILE A 406 26.74 -22.58 2.00
N ASP A 407 27.78 -23.14 2.61
CA ASP A 407 28.00 -24.59 2.67
C ASP A 407 26.84 -25.28 3.42
N GLY A 408 26.39 -24.70 4.55
CA GLY A 408 25.20 -25.19 5.26
C GLY A 408 23.92 -25.14 4.43
N LEU A 409 23.71 -24.07 3.66
CA LEU A 409 22.58 -23.95 2.74
C LEU A 409 22.64 -24.99 1.62
N ARG A 410 23.81 -25.21 1.01
CA ARG A 410 23.98 -26.22 -0.04
C ARG A 410 23.59 -27.60 0.46
N THR A 411 24.04 -27.99 1.66
CA THR A 411 23.67 -29.28 2.26
C THR A 411 22.17 -29.41 2.45
N LYS A 412 21.50 -28.38 2.98
CA LYS A 412 20.04 -28.41 3.23
C LYS A 412 19.24 -28.44 1.93
N LEU A 413 19.65 -27.66 0.93
CA LEU A 413 18.98 -27.64 -0.37
C LEU A 413 19.07 -29.01 -1.07
N THR A 414 20.22 -29.68 -1.01
CA THR A 414 20.38 -31.05 -1.55
C THR A 414 19.53 -32.06 -0.78
N ALA A 415 19.38 -31.90 0.54
CA ALA A 415 18.51 -32.76 1.34
C ALA A 415 17.02 -32.58 0.99
N LEU A 416 16.60 -31.38 0.56
CA LEU A 416 15.24 -31.11 0.11
C LEU A 416 14.93 -31.64 -1.30
N ALA A 417 15.95 -31.79 -2.15
CA ALA A 417 15.81 -32.26 -3.53
C ALA A 417 16.92 -33.27 -3.88
N PRO A 418 16.85 -34.50 -3.32
CA PRO A 418 17.84 -35.54 -3.58
C PRO A 418 17.85 -36.06 -5.02
#